data_AF-A0A7K0VSU4-F1
#
_entry.id   AF-A0A7K0VSU4-F1
#
_cell.length_a   1.000
_cell.length_b   1.000
_cell.length_c   1.000
_cell.angle_alpha   90.00
_cell.angle_beta   90.00
_cell.angle_gamma   90.00
#
_symmetry.space_group_name_H-M   'P 1'
#
loop_
_entity.id
_entity.type
_entity.pdbx_description
1 polymer ?
#
loop_
_entity_poly.entity_id
_entity_poly.type
_entity_poly.pdbx_seq_one_letter_code
_entity_poly.pdbx_strand_id
1 'polypeptide(L)'
;MSDRELSPESIVVSSGRPPIESDAGLNIDISMNATRHAGGPIGYGRYGNENWTALETAIGALEGGRTLVFSSGIAAISAVYSLLPIGSVVTASHQGYSGVMTLLKN
;
A
#
# COMPACT_ATOMS: atom_id res chain seq x y z
N MET A 1 0.71 2.22 -30.02
CA MET A 1 -0.06 3.29 -29.35
C MET A 1 0.96 4.10 -28.57
N SER A 2 1.07 5.42 -28.78
CA SER A 2 2.08 6.19 -28.03
C SER A 2 1.78 6.08 -26.54
N ASP A 3 2.77 5.73 -25.72
CA ASP A 3 2.71 5.85 -24.26
C ASP A 3 2.48 7.32 -23.92
N ARG A 4 1.21 7.71 -23.88
CA ARG A 4 0.82 9.02 -23.42
C ARG A 4 0.81 8.91 -21.91
N GLU A 5 1.76 9.58 -21.29
CA GLU A 5 1.81 9.71 -19.84
C GLU A 5 0.44 10.21 -19.37
N LEU A 6 -0.24 9.39 -18.59
CA LEU A 6 -1.57 9.69 -18.09
C LEU A 6 -1.46 10.87 -17.12
N SER A 7 -2.47 11.76 -17.13
CA SER A 7 -2.54 12.80 -16.11
C SER A 7 -2.76 12.17 -14.72
N PRO A 8 -2.33 12.81 -13.62
CA PRO A 8 -2.54 12.28 -12.27
C PRO A 8 -4.00 11.93 -11.97
N GLU A 9 -4.96 12.73 -12.46
CA GLU A 9 -6.40 12.48 -12.29
C GLU A 9 -6.83 11.20 -13.00
N SER A 10 -6.25 10.92 -14.17
CA SER A 10 -6.49 9.68 -14.91
C SER A 10 -5.90 8.49 -14.17
N ILE A 11 -4.70 8.64 -13.58
CA ILE A 11 -4.04 7.59 -12.78
C ILE A 11 -4.87 7.24 -11.55
N VAL A 12 -5.37 8.24 -10.80
CA VAL A 12 -6.20 8.05 -9.59
C VAL A 12 -7.42 7.18 -9.88
N VAL A 13 -8.07 7.38 -11.02
CA VAL A 13 -9.32 6.68 -11.36
C VAL A 13 -9.07 5.29 -11.95
N SER A 14 -8.04 5.15 -12.79
CA SER A 14 -7.81 3.94 -13.60
C SER A 14 -6.87 2.91 -12.97
N SER A 15 -6.00 3.31 -12.03
CA SER A 15 -5.01 2.40 -11.45
C SER A 15 -5.63 1.39 -10.48
N GLY A 16 -5.06 0.18 -10.41
CA GLY A 16 -5.57 -0.90 -9.55
C GLY A 16 -6.89 -1.51 -10.01
N ARG A 17 -7.42 -1.09 -11.17
CA ARG A 17 -8.63 -1.67 -11.77
C ARG A 17 -8.31 -3.03 -12.40
N PRO A 18 -9.30 -3.94 -12.51
CA PRO A 18 -9.14 -5.17 -13.28
C PRO A 18 -8.84 -4.88 -14.77
N PRO A 19 -8.27 -5.86 -15.51
CA PRO A 19 -8.13 -5.77 -16.96
C PRO A 19 -9.47 -5.48 -17.66
N ILE A 20 -9.40 -4.72 -18.77
CA ILE A 20 -10.58 -4.40 -19.58
C ILE A 20 -10.89 -5.60 -20.49
N GLU A 21 -11.81 -6.44 -20.05
CA GLU A 21 -12.25 -7.65 -20.75
C GLU A 21 -13.79 -7.73 -20.79
N SER A 22 -14.36 -8.50 -21.72
CA SER A 22 -15.81 -8.70 -21.81
C SER A 22 -16.36 -9.31 -20.51
N ASP A 23 -17.45 -8.74 -19.99
CA ASP A 23 -18.12 -9.12 -18.74
C ASP A 23 -17.26 -9.05 -17.46
N ALA A 24 -16.05 -8.47 -17.53
CA ALA A 24 -15.23 -8.24 -16.34
C ALA A 24 -15.82 -7.14 -15.44
N GLY A 25 -15.57 -7.27 -14.14
CA GLY A 25 -15.97 -6.25 -13.16
C GLY A 25 -15.24 -4.92 -13.38
N LEU A 26 -15.95 -3.80 -13.16
CA LEU A 26 -15.33 -2.46 -13.18
C LEU A 26 -14.45 -2.19 -11.95
N ASN A 27 -14.61 -2.97 -10.89
CA ASN A 27 -13.87 -2.88 -9.63
C ASN A 27 -13.32 -4.26 -9.29
N ILE A 28 -12.27 -4.28 -8.47
CA ILE A 28 -11.81 -5.51 -7.82
C ILE A 28 -12.88 -5.94 -6.80
N ASP A 29 -13.13 -7.25 -6.71
CA ASP A 29 -14.08 -7.82 -5.77
C ASP A 29 -13.59 -7.74 -4.32
N ILE A 30 -14.51 -7.50 -3.38
CA ILE A 30 -14.20 -7.48 -1.94
C ILE A 30 -14.06 -8.92 -1.43
N SER A 31 -12.82 -9.36 -1.23
CA SER A 31 -12.50 -10.71 -0.77
C SER A 31 -12.38 -10.75 0.76
N MET A 32 -13.41 -11.26 1.44
CA MET A 32 -13.51 -11.30 2.91
C MET A 32 -13.01 -12.63 3.53
N ASN A 33 -12.07 -13.29 2.87
CA ASN A 33 -11.52 -14.59 3.27
C ASN A 33 -10.13 -14.45 3.90
N ALA A 34 -9.94 -15.05 5.07
CA ALA A 34 -8.65 -15.05 5.74
C ALA A 34 -7.64 -16.04 5.11
N THR A 35 -8.10 -17.19 4.60
CA THR A 35 -7.24 -18.24 4.03
C THR A 35 -7.60 -18.49 2.57
N ARG A 36 -6.64 -19.02 1.79
CA ARG A 36 -6.84 -19.50 0.43
C ARG A 36 -6.57 -21.01 0.35
N HIS A 37 -7.02 -21.65 -0.72
CA HIS A 37 -6.56 -22.99 -1.06
C HIS A 37 -5.03 -22.99 -1.30
N ALA A 38 -4.38 -24.10 -0.97
CA ALA A 38 -2.93 -24.24 -1.09
C ALA A 38 -2.46 -24.16 -2.55
N GLY A 39 -1.20 -23.77 -2.75
CA GLY A 39 -0.55 -23.67 -4.06
C GLY A 39 -0.68 -22.32 -4.77
N GLY A 40 -1.45 -21.39 -4.21
CA GLY A 40 -1.58 -20.01 -4.71
C GLY A 40 -0.53 -19.05 -4.14
N PRO A 41 -0.34 -17.87 -4.77
CA PRO A 41 0.69 -16.89 -4.37
C PRO A 41 0.40 -16.16 -3.06
N ILE A 42 -0.87 -15.99 -2.69
CA ILE A 42 -1.29 -15.24 -1.50
C ILE A 42 -1.23 -16.13 -0.24
N GLY A 43 -1.88 -17.30 -0.29
CA GLY A 43 -1.98 -18.24 0.83
C GLY A 43 -2.86 -17.75 2.00
N TYR A 44 -2.54 -16.59 2.57
CA TYR A 44 -3.19 -16.05 3.77
C TYR A 44 -3.36 -14.53 3.68
N GLY A 45 -4.51 -14.05 4.13
CA GLY A 45 -4.96 -12.67 3.99
C GLY A 45 -4.01 -11.65 4.60
N ARG A 46 -3.23 -12.00 5.63
CA ARG A 46 -2.19 -11.10 6.21
C ARG A 46 -1.08 -10.77 5.22
N TYR A 47 -0.72 -11.71 4.34
CA TYR A 47 0.38 -11.54 3.39
C TYR A 47 -0.06 -10.83 2.11
N GLY A 48 -1.37 -10.79 1.85
CA GLY A 48 -1.96 -10.04 0.74
C GLY A 48 -3.43 -10.37 0.56
N ASN A 49 -4.12 -9.50 -0.18
CA ASN A 49 -5.36 -9.81 -0.88
C ASN A 49 -5.52 -8.86 -2.07
N GLU A 50 -6.45 -9.23 -2.94
CA GLU A 50 -6.70 -8.57 -4.21
C GLU A 50 -7.01 -7.07 -4.04
N ASN A 51 -7.74 -6.69 -2.99
CA ASN A 51 -8.09 -5.29 -2.72
C ASN A 51 -6.90 -4.48 -2.21
N TRP A 52 -6.06 -5.05 -1.35
CA TRP A 52 -4.85 -4.36 -0.88
C TRP A 52 -3.86 -4.18 -2.01
N THR A 53 -3.63 -5.21 -2.83
CA THR A 53 -2.74 -5.12 -3.99
C THR A 53 -3.21 -4.06 -4.99
N ALA A 54 -4.52 -3.95 -5.23
CA ALA A 54 -5.09 -2.91 -6.07
C ALA A 54 -4.83 -1.50 -5.52
N LEU A 55 -5.05 -1.29 -4.21
CA LEU A 55 -4.79 -0.01 -3.54
C LEU A 55 -3.30 0.35 -3.56
N GLU A 56 -2.42 -0.60 -3.26
CA GLU A 56 -0.97 -0.44 -3.31
C GLU A 56 -0.48 -0.09 -4.71
N THR A 57 -1.05 -0.74 -5.73
CA THR A 57 -0.75 -0.42 -7.14
C THR A 57 -1.16 1.01 -7.49
N ALA A 58 -2.35 1.44 -7.05
CA ALA A 58 -2.85 2.78 -7.34
C ALA A 58 -2.02 3.89 -6.67
N ILE A 59 -1.70 3.74 -5.39
CA ILE A 59 -0.84 4.70 -4.68
C ILE A 59 0.57 4.68 -5.26
N GLY A 60 1.10 3.49 -5.56
CA GLY A 60 2.44 3.35 -6.14
C GLY A 60 2.58 4.01 -7.51
N ALA A 61 1.53 3.96 -8.34
CA ALA A 61 1.49 4.67 -9.62
C ALA A 61 1.50 6.20 -9.46
N LEU A 62 0.92 6.73 -8.39
CA LEU A 62 0.90 8.17 -8.09
C LEU A 62 2.21 8.68 -7.48
N GLU A 63 2.79 7.89 -6.57
CA GLU A 63 4.00 8.26 -5.82
C GLU A 63 5.30 7.83 -6.55
N GLY A 64 5.20 7.05 -7.63
CA GLY A 64 6.35 6.58 -8.41
C GLY A 64 7.17 5.50 -7.72
N GLY A 65 6.55 4.64 -6.91
CA GLY A 65 7.26 3.68 -6.07
C GLY A 65 6.44 2.47 -5.64
N ARG A 66 7.06 1.58 -4.85
CA ARG A 66 6.36 0.47 -4.20
C ARG A 66 5.60 0.99 -2.99
N THR A 67 4.37 0.56 -2.83
CA THR A 67 3.53 0.89 -1.68
C THR A 67 3.18 -0.35 -0.88
N LEU A 68 3.08 -0.19 0.44
CA LEU A 68 2.58 -1.21 1.35
C LEU A 68 1.53 -0.57 2.26
N VAL A 69 0.34 -1.17 2.34
CA VAL A 69 -0.77 -0.63 3.14
C VAL A 69 -0.72 -1.18 4.57
N PHE A 70 -1.03 -0.30 5.53
CA PHE A 70 -1.09 -0.64 6.96
C PHE A 70 -2.46 -0.27 7.53
N SER A 71 -2.78 -0.83 8.71
CA SER A 71 -4.03 -0.56 9.43
C SER A 71 -4.16 0.89 9.93
N SER A 72 -3.04 1.63 10.04
CA SER A 72 -3.01 3.05 10.39
C SER A 72 -1.67 3.69 10.01
N GLY A 73 -1.61 5.03 10.01
CA GLY A 73 -0.35 5.76 9.81
C GLY A 73 0.69 5.48 10.90
N ILE A 74 0.26 5.27 12.16
CA ILE A 74 1.18 4.90 13.25
C ILE A 74 1.72 3.47 13.06
N ALA A 75 0.92 2.52 12.56
CA ALA A 75 1.40 1.19 12.23
C ALA A 75 2.47 1.22 11.12
N ALA A 76 2.25 2.04 10.08
CA ALA A 76 3.23 2.23 9.00
C ALA A 76 4.56 2.79 9.54
N ILE A 77 4.51 3.86 10.33
CA ILE A 77 5.71 4.49 10.89
C ILE A 77 6.42 3.58 11.90
N SER A 78 5.67 2.86 12.72
CA SER A 78 6.23 1.87 13.65
C SER A 78 6.95 0.74 12.89
N ALA A 79 6.39 0.27 11.78
CA ALA A 79 7.05 -0.73 10.93
C ALA A 79 8.36 -0.20 10.33
N VAL A 80 8.37 1.05 9.86
CA VAL A 80 9.60 1.70 9.36
C VAL A 80 10.66 1.82 10.45
N TYR A 81 10.30 2.29 11.65
CA TYR A 81 11.26 2.39 12.76
C TYR A 81 11.77 1.03 13.23
N SER A 82 10.95 -0.02 13.14
CA SER A 82 11.36 -1.39 13.50
C SER A 82 12.44 -1.98 12.57
N LEU A 83 12.70 -1.35 11.41
CA LEU A 83 13.80 -1.73 10.53
C LEU A 83 15.15 -1.18 11.01
N LEU A 84 15.17 -0.19 11.91
CA LEU A 84 16.40 0.45 12.37
C LEU A 84 17.11 -0.42 13.42
N PRO A 85 18.43 -0.65 13.28
CA PRO A 85 19.21 -1.27 14.34
C PRO A 85 19.19 -0.45 15.64
N ILE A 86 19.35 -1.13 16.78
CA ILE A 86 19.52 -0.48 18.09
C ILE A 86 20.71 0.51 18.03
N GLY A 87 20.50 1.72 18.56
CA GLY A 87 21.49 2.80 18.55
C GLY A 87 21.50 3.65 17.28
N SER A 88 20.57 3.42 16.34
CA SER A 88 20.41 4.27 15.15
C SER A 88 20.03 5.70 15.53
N VAL A 89 20.59 6.67 14.81
CA VAL A 89 20.28 8.10 14.97
C VAL A 89 19.25 8.52 13.92
N VAL A 90 18.16 9.15 14.35
CA VAL A 90 17.08 9.62 13.46
C VAL A 90 17.01 11.15 13.51
N THR A 91 17.05 11.79 12.34
CA THR A 91 16.75 13.22 12.21
C THR A 91 15.27 13.40 11.89
N ALA A 92 14.56 14.19 12.70
CA ALA A 92 13.13 14.42 12.56
C ALA A 92 12.77 15.90 12.76
N SER A 93 11.64 16.32 12.18
CA SER A 93 11.10 17.67 12.37
C SER A 93 10.68 17.90 13.82
N HIS A 94 10.89 19.12 14.34
CA HIS A 94 10.35 19.53 15.64
C HIS A 94 8.82 19.73 15.64
N GLN A 95 8.20 19.77 14.45
CA GLN A 95 6.76 20.00 14.25
C GLN A 95 6.05 18.76 13.67
N GLY A 96 6.55 17.56 13.97
CA GLY A 96 5.91 16.31 13.55
C GLY A 96 4.61 16.00 14.32
N TYR A 97 3.77 15.14 13.75
CA TYR A 97 2.57 14.64 14.41
C TYR A 97 2.92 14.02 15.77
N SER A 98 2.15 14.38 16.81
CA SER A 98 2.48 14.06 18.21
C SER A 98 2.71 12.57 18.45
N GLY A 99 1.85 11.70 17.90
CA GLY A 99 2.00 10.25 18.06
C GLY A 99 3.31 9.70 17.48
N VAL A 100 3.79 10.26 16.36
CA VAL A 100 5.07 9.87 15.76
C VAL A 100 6.24 10.37 16.58
N MET A 101 6.15 11.61 17.05
CA MET A 101 7.22 12.20 17.88
C MET A 101 7.35 11.49 19.22
N THR A 102 6.25 10.98 19.80
CA THR A 102 6.30 10.15 21.01
C THR A 102 7.08 8.86 20.79
N LEU A 103 6.95 8.21 19.62
CA LEU A 103 7.72 6.99 19.30
C LEU A 103 9.23 7.23 19.18
N LEU A 104 9.66 8.46 18.87
CA LEU A 104 11.08 8.84 18.79
C LEU A 104 11.67 9.27 20.13
N LYS A 105 10.84 9.77 21.05
CA LYS A 105 11.25 10.36 22.33
C LYS A 105 11.32 9.32 23.46
N ASN A 106 11.91 8.16 23.20
CA ASN A 106 12.16 7.16 24.25
C ASN A 106 12.92 7.79 25.43
#